data_AF-A0A954YHR9-F1
#
_entry.id   AF-A0A954YHR9-F1
#
_cell.length_a   1.000
_cell.length_b   1.000
_cell.length_c   1.000
_cell.angle_alpha   90.00
_cell.angle_beta   90.00
_cell.angle_gamma   90.00
#
_symmetry.space_group_name_H-M   'P 1'
#
loop_
_entity.id
_entity.type
_entity.pdbx_description
1 polymer ?
#
loop_
_entity_poly.entity_id
_entity_poly.type
_entity_poly.pdbx_seq_one_letter_code
_entity_poly.pdbx_strand_id
1 'polypeptide(L)'
;MGRGKFAALWQNVVEIWRIYPGRIVILGMCLVALLAAIYAQWHLYFDSRRALEYYGPDASTLILRSSSVELFYLEPATEETKAARVPELNVLEQEFAIVKVLNIANAPGAIHARSALLSDANYDWRPTKENGLDAWQYALQFREAKSTAIVAFAPASGHAILVGSDRAVLLIPQVVRGMEQFRQSAEAQAAARAVGKAANRALQKKK
;
A
#
# COMPACT_ATOMS: atom_id res chain seq x y z
N MET A 1 -38.12 -47.10 -14.39
CA MET A 1 -36.94 -46.76 -15.21
C MET A 1 -36.05 -45.83 -14.37
N GLY A 2 -34.79 -46.19 -14.06
CA GLY A 2 -33.87 -45.19 -13.49
C GLY A 2 -32.65 -45.67 -12.69
N ARG A 3 -32.61 -46.88 -12.09
CA ARG A 3 -31.45 -47.31 -11.27
C ARG A 3 -30.36 -48.07 -12.03
N GLY A 4 -30.69 -48.76 -13.12
CA GLY A 4 -29.73 -49.59 -13.86
C GLY A 4 -28.68 -48.82 -14.68
N LYS A 5 -29.00 -47.61 -15.16
CA LYS A 5 -28.05 -46.80 -15.96
C LYS A 5 -26.91 -46.21 -15.11
N PHE A 6 -27.16 -45.97 -13.81
CA PHE A 6 -26.13 -45.46 -12.90
C PHE A 6 -25.07 -46.52 -12.59
N ALA A 7 -25.48 -47.78 -12.41
CA ALA A 7 -24.54 -48.88 -12.14
C ALA A 7 -23.60 -49.16 -13.32
N ALA A 8 -24.11 -49.10 -14.55
CA ALA A 8 -23.29 -49.28 -15.76
C ALA A 8 -22.30 -48.12 -15.97
N LEU A 9 -22.69 -46.88 -15.64
CA LEU A 9 -21.79 -45.72 -15.69
C LEU A 9 -20.65 -45.83 -14.65
N TRP A 10 -20.95 -46.34 -13.46
CA TRP A 10 -19.93 -46.57 -12.43
C TRP A 10 -18.94 -47.69 -12.79
N GLN A 11 -19.39 -48.77 -13.44
CA GLN A 11 -18.46 -49.85 -13.85
C GLN A 11 -17.46 -49.40 -14.93
N ASN A 12 -17.88 -48.56 -15.89
CA ASN A 12 -16.96 -48.01 -16.90
C ASN A 12 -15.93 -47.07 -16.28
N VAL A 13 -16.29 -46.32 -15.23
CA VAL A 13 -15.33 -45.49 -14.50
C VAL A 13 -14.28 -46.36 -13.80
N VAL A 14 -14.68 -47.46 -13.15
CA VAL A 14 -13.74 -48.34 -12.42
C VAL A 14 -12.75 -49.05 -13.35
N GLU A 15 -13.17 -49.50 -14.54
CA GLU A 15 -12.27 -50.14 -15.52
C GLU A 15 -11.22 -49.16 -16.11
N ILE A 16 -11.59 -47.90 -16.33
CA ILE A 16 -10.65 -46.85 -16.78
C ILE A 16 -9.56 -46.58 -15.73
N TRP A 17 -9.86 -46.74 -14.43
CA TRP A 17 -8.90 -46.54 -13.35
C TRP A 17 -7.82 -47.63 -13.26
N ARG A 18 -8.05 -48.82 -13.85
CA ARG A 18 -7.13 -49.96 -13.72
C ARG A 18 -6.00 -49.97 -14.76
N ILE A 19 -6.17 -49.31 -15.91
CA ILE A 19 -5.28 -49.49 -17.07
C ILE A 19 -4.17 -48.40 -17.17
N TYR A 20 -4.30 -47.26 -16.47
CA TYR A 20 -3.33 -46.15 -16.59
C TYR A 20 -3.02 -45.43 -15.25
N PRO A 21 -2.41 -46.11 -14.26
CA PRO A 21 -2.13 -45.51 -12.94
C PRO A 21 -1.30 -44.23 -13.03
N GLY A 22 -0.30 -44.17 -13.92
CA GLY A 22 0.56 -42.99 -14.09
C GLY A 22 -0.17 -41.77 -14.67
N ARG A 23 -1.12 -41.96 -15.60
CA ARG A 23 -1.84 -40.84 -16.23
C ARG A 23 -2.81 -40.19 -15.24
N ILE A 24 -3.42 -40.97 -14.36
CA ILE A 24 -4.34 -40.47 -13.34
C ILE A 24 -3.60 -39.63 -12.30
N VAL A 25 -2.40 -40.05 -11.89
CA VAL A 25 -1.55 -39.25 -10.99
C VAL A 25 -1.20 -37.90 -11.62
N ILE A 26 -0.78 -37.89 -12.89
CA ILE A 26 -0.47 -36.65 -13.62
C ILE A 26 -1.70 -35.74 -13.70
N LEU A 27 -2.86 -36.27 -14.07
CA LEU A 27 -4.11 -35.50 -14.13
C LEU A 27 -4.50 -34.95 -12.76
N GLY A 28 -4.34 -35.73 -11.69
CA GLY A 28 -4.57 -35.29 -10.32
C GLY A 28 -3.65 -34.14 -9.91
N MET A 29 -2.35 -34.26 -10.18
CA MET A 29 -1.37 -33.21 -9.90
C MET A 29 -1.67 -31.93 -10.70
N CYS A 30 -2.01 -32.05 -11.99
CA CYS A 30 -2.41 -30.92 -12.83
C CYS A 30 -3.66 -30.23 -12.28
N LEU A 31 -4.66 -30.99 -11.84
CA LEU A 31 -5.88 -30.44 -11.24
C LEU A 31 -5.58 -29.68 -9.95
N VAL A 32 -4.77 -30.26 -9.05
CA VAL A 32 -4.38 -29.58 -7.80
C VAL A 32 -3.63 -28.29 -8.09
N ALA A 33 -2.68 -28.31 -9.02
CA ALA A 33 -1.95 -27.11 -9.44
C ALA A 33 -2.89 -26.02 -9.99
N LEU A 34 -3.87 -26.40 -10.81
CA LEU A 34 -4.84 -25.49 -11.38
C LEU A 34 -5.77 -24.89 -10.30
N LEU A 35 -6.24 -25.72 -9.36
CA LEU A 35 -7.04 -25.24 -8.22
C LEU A 35 -6.24 -24.27 -7.34
N ALA A 36 -4.97 -24.56 -7.07
CA ALA A 36 -4.09 -23.67 -6.32
C ALA A 36 -3.88 -22.33 -7.04
N ALA A 37 -3.69 -22.34 -8.36
CA ALA A 37 -3.55 -21.13 -9.16
C ALA A 37 -4.82 -20.27 -9.15
N ILE A 38 -6.00 -20.88 -9.31
CA ILE A 38 -7.29 -20.18 -9.22
C ILE A 38 -7.47 -19.58 -7.84
N TYR A 39 -7.19 -20.34 -6.78
CA TYR A 39 -7.31 -19.87 -5.41
C TYR A 39 -6.38 -18.68 -5.13
N ALA A 40 -5.12 -18.75 -5.55
CA ALA A 40 -4.17 -17.65 -5.37
C ALA A 40 -4.63 -16.37 -6.07
N GLN A 41 -5.13 -16.49 -7.32
CA GLN A 41 -5.64 -15.34 -8.07
C GLN A 41 -6.91 -14.77 -7.46
N TRP A 42 -7.82 -15.64 -6.99
CA TRP A 42 -9.02 -15.22 -6.27
C TRP A 42 -8.62 -14.41 -5.03
N HIS A 43 -7.72 -14.96 -4.20
CA HIS A 43 -7.30 -14.30 -2.96
C HIS A 43 -6.74 -12.90 -3.23
N LEU A 44 -5.80 -12.78 -4.19
CA LEU A 44 -5.22 -11.49 -4.58
C LEU A 44 -6.26 -10.48 -5.09
N TYR A 45 -7.27 -10.96 -5.83
CA TYR A 45 -8.33 -10.10 -6.34
C TYR A 45 -9.20 -9.52 -5.22
N PHE A 46 -9.51 -10.30 -4.20
CA PHE A 46 -10.29 -9.84 -3.06
C PHE A 46 -9.49 -8.99 -2.08
N ASP A 47 -8.16 -9.16 -2.04
CA ASP A 47 -7.27 -8.43 -1.14
C ASP A 47 -7.00 -6.98 -1.53
N SER A 48 -7.38 -6.51 -2.72
CA SER A 48 -7.04 -5.14 -3.16
C SER A 48 -8.24 -4.34 -3.66
N ARG A 49 -9.43 -4.93 -3.72
CA ARG A 49 -10.56 -4.31 -4.43
C ARG A 49 -11.01 -3.01 -3.76
N ARG A 50 -11.15 -3.01 -2.43
CA ARG A 50 -11.66 -1.84 -1.67
C ARG A 50 -10.62 -0.73 -1.60
N ALA A 51 -9.35 -1.05 -1.46
CA ALA A 51 -8.26 -0.09 -1.49
C ALA A 51 -8.16 0.58 -2.86
N LEU A 52 -8.24 -0.19 -3.96
CA LEU A 52 -8.25 0.36 -5.31
C LEU A 52 -9.48 1.23 -5.59
N GLU A 53 -10.66 0.83 -5.09
CA GLU A 53 -11.88 1.63 -5.20
C GLU A 53 -11.78 2.93 -4.38
N TYR A 54 -11.21 2.86 -3.19
CA TYR A 54 -11.01 4.00 -2.29
C TYR A 54 -10.04 5.04 -2.87
N TYR A 55 -8.88 4.61 -3.37
CA TYR A 55 -7.89 5.51 -3.94
C TYR A 55 -8.22 5.93 -5.38
N GLY A 56 -8.97 5.10 -6.11
CA GLY A 56 -9.23 5.29 -7.53
C GLY A 56 -8.04 4.87 -8.42
N PRO A 57 -8.29 4.66 -9.73
CA PRO A 57 -7.31 4.07 -10.65
C PRO A 57 -6.03 4.91 -10.80
N ASP A 58 -6.17 6.23 -10.84
CA ASP A 58 -5.03 7.14 -11.05
C ASP A 58 -4.12 7.19 -9.82
N ALA A 59 -4.69 7.41 -8.63
CA ALA A 59 -3.90 7.48 -7.40
C ALA A 59 -3.27 6.13 -7.06
N SER A 60 -3.99 5.01 -7.23
CA SER A 60 -3.41 3.67 -7.03
C SER A 60 -2.24 3.39 -7.97
N THR A 61 -2.34 3.80 -9.24
CA THR A 61 -1.25 3.66 -10.21
C THR A 61 -0.04 4.48 -9.78
N LEU A 62 -0.23 5.73 -9.33
CA LEU A 62 0.83 6.59 -8.83
C LEU A 62 1.49 6.02 -7.56
N ILE A 63 0.69 5.57 -6.59
CA ILE A 63 1.18 4.96 -5.36
C ILE A 63 2.09 3.77 -5.69
N LEU A 64 1.69 2.93 -6.65
CA LEU A 64 2.45 1.74 -7.02
C LEU A 64 3.71 2.08 -7.81
N ARG A 65 3.61 2.91 -8.84
CA ARG A 65 4.63 3.05 -9.90
C ARG A 65 5.51 4.30 -9.80
N SER A 66 5.14 5.29 -9.00
CA SER A 66 5.87 6.56 -9.01
C SER A 66 7.37 6.38 -8.79
N SER A 67 8.17 7.12 -9.53
CA SER A 67 9.63 7.15 -9.35
C SER A 67 10.04 8.09 -8.21
N SER A 68 9.17 9.03 -7.82
CA SER A 68 9.39 9.96 -6.72
C SER A 68 8.38 9.74 -5.60
N VAL A 69 8.91 9.60 -4.38
CA VAL A 69 8.13 9.59 -3.15
C VAL A 69 8.78 10.52 -2.15
N GLU A 70 7.99 11.46 -1.68
CA GLU A 70 8.39 12.42 -0.67
C GLU A 70 7.52 12.24 0.58
N LEU A 71 8.17 12.21 1.74
CA LEU A 71 7.53 12.25 3.04
C LEU A 71 7.49 13.71 3.52
N PHE A 72 6.29 14.19 3.78
CA PHE A 72 6.01 15.51 4.34
C PHE A 72 5.67 15.38 5.82
N TYR A 73 6.21 16.29 6.61
CA TYR A 73 5.81 16.51 7.99
C TYR A 73 4.83 17.67 7.99
N LEU A 74 3.70 17.45 8.63
CA LEU A 74 2.58 18.38 8.68
C LEU A 74 2.49 18.96 10.09
N GLU A 75 2.32 20.27 10.15
CA GLU A 75 1.89 20.98 11.35
C GLU A 75 0.65 21.83 11.00
N PRO A 76 -0.29 22.05 11.92
CA PRO A 76 -1.43 22.92 11.66
C PRO A 76 -0.95 24.29 11.17
N ALA A 77 -1.50 24.79 10.07
CA ALA A 77 -1.07 26.06 9.51
C ALA A 77 -1.40 27.20 10.50
N THR A 78 -0.37 27.94 10.92
CA THR A 78 -0.55 29.17 11.69
C THR A 78 -0.35 30.39 10.79
N GLU A 79 -0.82 31.55 11.23
CA GLU A 79 -0.63 32.82 10.51
C GLU A 79 0.86 33.12 10.25
N GLU A 80 1.75 32.67 11.13
CA GLU A 80 3.20 32.78 10.95
C GLU A 80 3.69 31.92 9.77
N THR A 81 3.15 30.71 9.63
CA THR A 81 3.55 29.82 8.55
C THR A 81 3.01 30.28 7.18
N LYS A 82 1.81 30.86 7.17
CA LYS A 82 1.23 31.53 6.00
C LYS A 82 2.09 32.73 5.56
N ALA A 83 2.52 33.56 6.52
CA ALA A 83 3.39 34.70 6.25
C ALA A 83 4.77 34.28 5.70
N ALA A 84 5.27 33.11 6.11
CA ALA A 84 6.54 32.54 5.64
C ALA A 84 6.47 31.89 4.24
N ARG A 85 5.29 31.84 3.58
CA ARG A 85 5.07 31.21 2.26
C ARG A 85 5.53 29.75 2.19
N VAL A 86 5.36 29.02 3.28
CA VAL A 86 5.63 27.59 3.30
C VAL A 86 4.57 26.87 2.46
N PRO A 87 4.90 25.80 1.71
CA PRO A 87 3.90 25.03 0.98
C PRO A 87 2.81 24.47 1.92
N GLU A 88 1.56 24.65 1.54
CA GLU A 88 0.38 24.24 2.32
C GLU A 88 -0.29 23.01 1.71
N LEU A 89 -0.95 22.23 2.56
CA LEU A 89 -1.71 21.04 2.22
C LEU A 89 -3.06 21.06 2.94
N ASN A 90 -4.15 20.95 2.18
CA ASN A 90 -5.50 20.91 2.74
C ASN A 90 -5.94 19.46 2.92
N VAL A 91 -6.26 19.08 4.15
CA VAL A 91 -6.73 17.74 4.50
C VAL A 91 -8.04 17.90 5.27
N LEU A 92 -9.15 17.41 4.71
CA LEU A 92 -10.50 17.52 5.30
C LEU A 92 -10.84 18.96 5.75
N GLU A 93 -10.67 19.93 4.85
CA GLU A 93 -10.94 21.36 5.11
C GLU A 93 -10.03 22.03 6.15
N GLN A 94 -9.05 21.32 6.70
CA GLN A 94 -8.03 21.88 7.56
C GLN A 94 -6.72 22.12 6.79
N GLU A 95 -6.12 23.29 6.99
CA GLU A 95 -4.87 23.69 6.35
C GLU A 95 -3.68 23.25 7.21
N PHE A 96 -2.73 22.57 6.58
CA PHE A 96 -1.48 22.15 7.20
C PHE A 96 -0.29 22.75 6.46
N ALA A 97 0.71 23.18 7.20
CA ALA A 97 1.98 23.60 6.66
C ALA A 97 2.95 22.43 6.54
N ILE A 98 3.68 22.37 5.43
CA ILE A 98 4.73 21.38 5.20
C ILE A 98 6.03 21.87 5.80
N VAL A 99 6.34 21.44 7.03
CA VAL A 99 7.52 21.91 7.78
C VAL A 99 8.82 21.21 7.39
N LYS A 100 8.72 19.98 6.87
CA LYS A 100 9.88 19.18 6.45
C LYS A 100 9.51 18.28 5.29
N VAL A 101 10.38 18.23 4.29
CA VAL A 101 10.26 17.36 3.12
C VAL A 101 11.44 16.40 3.07
N LEU A 102 11.16 15.11 2.91
CA LEU A 102 12.17 14.07 2.80
C LEU A 102 11.95 13.21 1.58
N ASN A 103 12.91 13.13 0.66
CA ASN A 103 12.85 12.18 -0.45
C ASN A 103 13.18 10.77 0.04
N ILE A 104 12.19 9.89 -0.06
CA ILE A 104 12.24 8.51 0.43
C ILE A 104 12.00 7.49 -0.68
N ALA A 105 12.10 7.90 -1.95
CA ALA A 105 11.88 7.02 -3.10
C ALA A 105 12.75 5.74 -3.05
N ASN A 106 13.99 5.89 -2.55
CA ASN A 106 14.97 4.80 -2.42
C ASN A 106 15.16 4.34 -0.96
N ALA A 107 14.19 4.58 -0.09
CA ALA A 107 14.25 4.13 1.30
C ALA A 107 13.96 2.62 1.39
N PRO A 108 14.72 1.86 2.21
CA PRO A 108 14.39 0.47 2.50
C PRO A 108 12.95 0.37 3.04
N GLY A 109 12.17 -0.54 2.46
CA GLY A 109 10.76 -0.71 2.84
C GLY A 109 9.77 0.19 2.09
N ALA A 110 10.21 1.10 1.21
CA ALA A 110 9.30 1.94 0.42
C ALA A 110 8.36 1.10 -0.46
N ILE A 111 8.87 0.00 -1.03
CA ILE A 111 8.07 -0.96 -1.81
C ILE A 111 6.98 -1.59 -0.93
N HIS A 112 7.35 -2.02 0.29
CA HIS A 112 6.41 -2.64 1.22
C HIS A 112 5.36 -1.64 1.72
N ALA A 113 5.76 -0.39 1.97
CA ALA A 113 4.85 0.67 2.35
C ALA A 113 3.81 0.93 1.25
N ARG A 114 4.23 1.02 -0.02
CA ARG A 114 3.32 1.15 -1.16
C ARG A 114 2.34 -0.02 -1.26
N SER A 115 2.83 -1.26 -1.17
CA SER A 115 1.94 -2.43 -1.22
C SER A 115 0.99 -2.47 -0.02
N ALA A 116 1.43 -1.99 1.14
CA ALA A 116 0.59 -1.95 2.32
C ALA A 116 -0.60 -1.01 2.15
N LEU A 117 -0.41 0.13 1.46
CA LEU A 117 -1.49 1.07 1.15
C LEU A 117 -2.51 0.52 0.15
N LEU A 118 -2.15 -0.48 -0.65
CA LEU A 118 -3.03 -1.03 -1.69
C LEU A 118 -3.63 -2.38 -1.32
N SER A 119 -3.53 -2.79 -0.05
CA SER A 119 -4.08 -4.05 0.45
C SER A 119 -5.22 -3.80 1.44
N ASP A 120 -6.38 -4.34 1.12
CA ASP A 120 -7.63 -4.27 1.88
C ASP A 120 -7.48 -4.80 3.30
N ALA A 121 -6.63 -5.81 3.52
CA ALA A 121 -6.38 -6.39 4.83
C ALA A 121 -5.73 -5.40 5.81
N ASN A 122 -5.13 -4.32 5.31
CA ASN A 122 -4.46 -3.30 6.10
C ASN A 122 -5.38 -2.20 6.60
N TYR A 123 -6.66 -2.24 6.21
CA TYR A 123 -7.66 -1.25 6.57
C TYR A 123 -8.81 -1.89 7.34
N ASP A 124 -9.33 -1.16 8.31
CA ASP A 124 -10.62 -1.43 8.89
C ASP A 124 -11.68 -0.66 8.10
N TRP A 125 -12.38 -1.37 7.22
CA TRP A 125 -13.41 -0.81 6.35
C TRP A 125 -14.74 -0.53 7.07
N ARG A 126 -14.83 -0.81 8.37
CA ARG A 126 -16.03 -0.47 9.15
C ARG A 126 -16.19 1.06 9.19
N PRO A 127 -17.43 1.58 9.19
CA PRO A 127 -17.67 3.01 9.36
C PRO A 127 -17.03 3.45 10.68
N THR A 128 -15.97 4.24 10.59
CA THR A 128 -15.29 4.76 11.77
C THR A 128 -15.87 6.15 12.05
N LYS A 129 -16.16 6.43 13.32
CA LYS A 129 -16.56 7.78 13.74
C LYS A 129 -15.34 8.68 13.61
N GLU A 130 -15.55 9.90 13.13
CA GLU A 130 -14.58 10.96 12.83
C GLU A 130 -13.71 11.45 14.03
N ASN A 131 -13.64 10.68 15.11
CA ASN A 131 -12.86 11.04 16.28
C ASN A 131 -11.35 10.99 15.95
N GLY A 132 -10.69 12.15 16.02
CA GLY A 132 -9.23 12.26 15.87
C GLY A 132 -8.74 12.52 14.45
N LEU A 133 -9.55 13.19 13.64
CA LEU A 133 -9.17 13.71 12.31
C LEU A 133 -8.29 14.96 12.38
N ASP A 134 -8.13 15.60 13.54
CA ASP A 134 -7.40 16.87 13.67
C ASP A 134 -5.87 16.70 13.81
N ALA A 135 -5.37 15.46 13.77
CA ALA A 135 -3.99 15.10 14.11
C ALA A 135 -3.20 14.52 12.92
N TRP A 136 -3.39 15.06 11.72
CA TRP A 136 -2.56 14.72 10.57
C TRP A 136 -1.12 15.19 10.81
N GLN A 137 -0.19 14.24 10.89
CA GLN A 137 1.22 14.53 11.21
C GLN A 137 2.13 14.32 10.01
N TYR A 138 1.74 13.44 9.08
CA TYR A 138 2.57 13.06 7.97
C TYR A 138 1.76 12.95 6.69
N ALA A 139 2.41 13.18 5.55
CA ALA A 139 1.87 12.81 4.25
C ALA A 139 2.93 12.19 3.35
N LEU A 140 2.51 11.22 2.54
CA LEU A 140 3.31 10.64 1.47
C LEU A 140 2.83 11.22 0.15
N GLN A 141 3.69 11.96 -0.53
CA GLN A 141 3.44 12.43 -1.88
C GLN A 141 4.11 11.50 -2.89
N PHE A 142 3.30 10.95 -3.79
CA PHE A 142 3.71 10.17 -4.95
C PHE A 142 3.61 11.07 -6.17
N ARG A 143 4.72 11.27 -6.88
CA ARG A 143 4.77 12.13 -8.06
C ARG A 143 5.31 11.38 -9.26
N GLU A 144 4.60 11.49 -10.38
CA GLU A 144 5.05 11.01 -11.68
C GLU A 144 4.66 12.00 -12.77
N ALA A 145 5.66 12.56 -13.45
CA ALA A 145 5.51 13.60 -14.46
C ALA A 145 4.64 14.78 -13.97
N LYS A 146 3.38 14.85 -14.41
CA LYS A 146 2.41 15.92 -14.06
C LYS A 146 1.37 15.48 -13.02
N SER A 147 1.35 14.21 -12.65
CA SER A 147 0.34 13.64 -11.77
C SER A 147 0.90 13.46 -10.36
N THR A 148 0.06 13.76 -9.37
CA THR A 148 0.43 13.69 -7.96
C THR A 148 -0.69 13.04 -7.16
N ALA A 149 -0.34 12.11 -6.29
CA ALA A 149 -1.23 11.56 -5.26
C ALA A 149 -0.60 11.83 -3.89
N ILE A 150 -1.38 12.32 -2.93
CA ILE A 150 -0.89 12.61 -1.59
C ILE A 150 -1.75 11.83 -0.60
N VAL A 151 -1.13 10.99 0.21
CA VAL A 151 -1.81 10.23 1.26
C VAL A 151 -1.37 10.80 2.60
N ALA A 152 -2.30 11.39 3.36
CA ALA A 152 -2.07 11.90 4.72
C ALA A 152 -2.33 10.81 5.76
N PHE A 153 -1.58 10.86 6.86
CA PHE A 153 -1.62 9.89 7.95
C PHE A 153 -1.68 10.59 9.31
N ALA A 154 -2.55 10.08 10.17
CA ALA A 154 -2.69 10.47 11.57
C ALA A 154 -2.35 9.25 12.44
N PRO A 155 -1.07 9.00 12.77
CA PRO A 155 -0.65 7.77 13.47
C PRO A 155 -1.30 7.59 14.84
N ALA A 156 -1.57 8.70 15.53
CA ALA A 156 -2.20 8.69 16.85
C ALA A 156 -3.61 8.09 16.83
N SER A 157 -4.39 8.38 15.78
CA SER A 157 -5.73 7.83 15.59
C SER A 157 -5.76 6.63 14.63
N GLY A 158 -4.66 6.36 13.94
CA GLY A 158 -4.54 5.30 12.94
C GLY A 158 -5.22 5.62 11.61
N HIS A 159 -5.64 6.86 11.36
CA HIS A 159 -6.32 7.20 10.11
C HIS A 159 -5.34 7.47 8.96
N ALA A 160 -5.79 7.14 7.76
CA ALA A 160 -5.19 7.53 6.50
C ALA A 160 -6.25 8.17 5.60
N ILE A 161 -5.83 9.14 4.78
CA ILE A 161 -6.71 9.76 3.80
C ILE A 161 -5.97 10.09 2.51
N LEU A 162 -6.62 9.90 1.37
CA LEU A 162 -6.17 10.50 0.10
C LEU A 162 -6.56 11.98 0.07
N VAL A 163 -5.58 12.88 -0.03
CA VAL A 163 -5.85 14.32 -0.11
C VAL A 163 -6.75 14.61 -1.31
N GLY A 164 -7.84 15.34 -1.07
CA GLY A 164 -8.89 15.60 -2.05
C GLY A 164 -10.07 14.61 -2.00
N SER A 165 -9.98 13.54 -1.21
CA SER A 165 -11.16 12.73 -0.85
C SER A 165 -11.90 13.32 0.36
N ASP A 166 -13.16 12.93 0.50
CA ASP A 166 -14.06 13.30 1.60
C ASP A 166 -14.08 12.27 2.73
N ARG A 167 -13.36 11.15 2.56
CA ARG A 167 -13.45 9.99 3.45
C ARG A 167 -12.08 9.55 3.93
N ALA A 168 -11.89 9.54 5.25
CA ALA A 168 -10.77 8.87 5.90
C ALA A 168 -11.05 7.37 6.09
N VAL A 169 -9.98 6.57 6.13
CA VAL A 169 -10.01 5.14 6.42
C VAL A 169 -9.11 4.81 7.59
N LEU A 170 -9.48 3.82 8.39
CA LEU A 170 -8.70 3.41 9.55
C LEU A 170 -7.70 2.33 9.14
N LEU A 171 -6.44 2.49 9.51
CA LEU A 171 -5.40 1.48 9.35
C LEU A 171 -5.43 0.53 10.55
N ILE A 172 -5.16 -0.75 10.31
CA ILE A 172 -4.99 -1.69 11.42
C ILE A 172 -3.72 -1.34 12.23
N PRO A 173 -3.68 -1.63 13.54
CA PRO A 173 -2.56 -1.23 14.40
C PRO A 173 -1.19 -1.75 13.93
N GLN A 174 -1.14 -2.90 13.28
CA GLN A 174 0.09 -3.46 12.74
C GLN A 174 0.67 -2.59 11.62
N VAL A 175 -0.18 -2.02 10.78
CA VAL A 175 0.23 -1.19 9.65
C VAL A 175 0.70 0.18 10.14
N VAL A 176 -0.01 0.76 11.12
CA VAL A 176 0.44 2.00 11.79
C VAL A 176 1.86 1.84 12.34
N ARG A 177 2.13 0.74 13.06
CA ARG A 177 3.48 0.43 13.55
C ARG A 177 4.49 0.26 12.44
N GLY A 178 4.13 -0.45 11.36
CA GLY A 178 4.98 -0.65 10.20
C GLY A 178 5.34 0.67 9.49
N MET A 179 4.37 1.59 9.37
CA MET A 179 4.60 2.92 8.80
C MET A 179 5.52 3.77 9.67
N GLU A 180 5.37 3.73 11.00
CA GLU A 180 6.29 4.42 11.92
C GLU A 180 7.71 3.86 11.84
N GLN A 181 7.87 2.53 11.77
CA GLN A 181 9.19 1.90 11.58
C GLN A 181 9.82 2.30 10.24
N PHE A 182 9.03 2.34 9.17
CA PHE A 182 9.47 2.80 7.86
C PHE A 182 9.90 4.27 7.89
N ARG A 183 9.15 5.13 8.56
CA ARG A 183 9.50 6.55 8.74
C ARG A 183 10.85 6.70 9.42
N GLN A 184 11.06 6.03 10.55
CA GLN A 184 12.31 6.08 11.29
C GLN A 184 13.51 5.61 10.46
N SER A 185 13.35 4.52 9.70
CA SER A 185 14.42 4.00 8.84
C SER A 185 14.73 4.94 7.67
N ALA A 186 13.71 5.56 7.07
CA ALA A 186 13.87 6.53 6.01
C ALA A 186 14.59 7.81 6.50
N GLU A 187 14.26 8.29 7.70
CA GLU A 187 14.96 9.41 8.32
C GLU A 187 16.43 9.10 8.62
N ALA A 188 16.71 7.94 9.19
CA ALA A 188 18.07 7.50 9.48
C ALA A 188 18.91 7.44 8.20
N GLN A 189 18.35 6.90 7.11
CA GLN A 189 19.05 6.84 5.82
C GLN A 189 19.27 8.24 5.22
N ALA A 190 18.28 9.12 5.31
CA ALA A 190 18.43 10.49 4.82
C ALA A 190 19.52 11.27 5.58
N ALA A 191 19.57 11.12 6.90
CA ALA A 191 20.62 11.69 7.73
C ALA A 191 22.01 11.15 7.32
N ALA A 192 22.14 9.83 7.13
CA ALA A 192 23.39 9.21 6.67
C ALA A 192 23.84 9.73 5.30
N ARG A 193 22.91 9.90 4.35
CA ARG A 193 23.19 10.48 3.02
C ARG A 193 23.63 11.93 3.10
N ALA A 194 23.03 12.73 3.98
CA ALA A 194 23.43 14.13 4.18
C ALA A 194 24.86 14.24 4.69
N VAL A 195 25.24 13.41 5.68
CA VAL A 195 26.60 13.34 6.22
C VAL A 195 27.61 12.94 5.13
N GLY A 196 27.31 11.88 4.36
CA GLY A 196 28.18 11.43 3.27
C GLY A 196 28.39 12.51 2.18
N LYS A 197 27.31 13.23 1.82
CA LYS A 197 27.39 14.35 0.85
C LYS A 197 28.23 15.51 1.37
N ALA A 198 28.12 15.84 2.66
CA ALA A 198 28.94 16.87 3.30
C ALA A 198 30.43 16.49 3.34
N ALA A 199 30.75 15.24 3.69
CA ALA A 199 32.12 14.73 3.71
C ALA A 199 32.77 14.75 2.32
N ASN A 200 32.05 14.32 1.27
CA ASN A 200 32.57 14.34 -0.10
C ASN A 200 32.81 15.78 -0.59
N ARG A 201 31.91 16.73 -0.27
CA ARG A 201 32.13 18.16 -0.57
C ARG A 201 33.37 18.72 0.13
N ALA A 202 33.65 18.30 1.37
CA ALA A 202 34.84 18.74 2.09
C ALA A 202 36.14 18.18 1.47
N LEU A 203 36.12 16.94 0.96
CA LEU A 203 37.26 16.34 0.24
C LEU A 203 37.53 17.02 -1.11
N GLN A 204 36.48 17.38 -1.85
CA GLN A 204 36.63 18.08 -3.13
C GLN A 204 37.22 19.48 -2.98
N LYS A 205 36.95 20.19 -1.87
CA LYS A 205 37.53 21.52 -1.60
C LYS A 205 39.02 21.50 -1.24
N LYS A 206 39.60 20.33 -0.95
CA LYS A 206 41.03 20.17 -0.59
C LYS A 206 41.92 19.82 -1.78
N LYS A 207 41.34 19.57 -2.96
CA LYS A 207 42.06 19.37 -4.22
C LYS A 207 42.05 20.66 -5.01
#